data_AF-A0AAD9R246-F1
#
_entry.id   AF-A0AAD9R246-F1
#
_cell.length_a   1.000
_cell.length_b   1.000
_cell.length_c   1.000
_cell.angle_alpha   90.00
_cell.angle_beta   90.00
_cell.angle_gamma   90.00
#
_symmetry.space_group_name_H-M   'P 1'
#
loop_
_entity.id
_entity.type
_entity.pdbx_description
1 polymer ?
#
loop_
_entity_poly.entity_id
_entity_poly.type
_entity_poly.pdbx_seq_one_letter_code
_entity_poly.pdbx_strand_id
1 'polypeptide(L)'
;MVCAHFLVFVIFVFWFNKAIDAACIEDTTFESNLHKNTKLWGHVLRKERVVSPIHCADKCLRDVKCKSFNFFWGQREEGTYLCEINDVKWTRNSAAGITSDLFGTDLYNAGSQDLHKMFLNSSLSCDD
;
A
#
# COMPACT_ATOMS: atom_id res chain seq x y z
N MET A 1 14.12 24.89 49.75
CA MET A 1 12.84 24.56 49.09
C MET A 1 13.02 24.53 47.58
N VAL A 2 13.70 23.50 47.03
CA VAL A 2 13.92 23.36 45.56
C VAL A 2 13.79 21.89 45.09
N CYS A 3 14.05 20.92 45.98
CA CYS A 3 14.02 19.48 45.61
C CYS A 3 12.65 18.92 45.21
N ALA A 4 11.56 19.38 45.82
CA ALA A 4 10.23 18.83 45.53
C ALA A 4 9.70 19.23 44.15
N HIS A 5 10.00 20.46 43.69
CA HIS A 5 9.59 20.95 42.37
C HIS A 5 10.40 20.30 41.24
N PHE A 6 11.68 20.00 41.48
CA PHE A 6 12.54 19.31 40.50
C PHE A 6 12.07 17.86 40.26
N LEU A 7 11.66 17.16 41.32
CA LEU A 7 11.15 15.78 41.21
C LEU A 7 9.85 15.70 40.41
N VAL A 8 8.93 16.66 40.58
CA VAL A 8 7.68 16.72 39.79
C VAL A 8 7.97 16.99 38.31
N PHE A 9 8.93 17.87 38.01
CA PHE A 9 9.35 18.16 36.63
C PHE A 9 9.99 16.94 35.96
N VAL A 10 10.85 16.22 36.67
CA VAL A 10 11.49 15.00 36.17
C VAL A 10 10.44 13.92 35.90
N ILE A 11 9.48 13.72 36.80
CA ILE A 11 8.37 12.78 36.59
C ILE A 11 7.56 13.21 35.37
N PHE A 12 7.17 14.48 35.24
CA PHE A 12 6.43 14.96 34.06
C PHE A 12 7.22 14.69 32.77
N VAL A 13 8.50 15.05 32.71
CA VAL A 13 9.36 14.78 31.53
C VAL A 13 9.48 13.27 31.24
N PHE A 14 9.62 12.41 32.24
CA PHE A 14 9.65 10.95 32.04
C PHE A 14 8.31 10.37 31.57
N TRP A 15 7.19 10.92 32.03
CA TRP A 15 5.86 10.52 31.56
C TRP A 15 5.57 11.02 30.14
N PHE A 16 6.03 12.22 29.77
CA PHE A 16 5.92 12.74 28.40
C PHE A 16 6.86 12.01 27.42
N ASN A 17 8.07 11.63 27.83
CA ASN A 17 9.00 10.86 26.99
C ASN A 17 8.53 9.42 26.75
N LYS A 18 7.83 8.80 27.71
CA LYS A 18 7.22 7.47 27.55
C LYS A 18 6.06 7.43 26.54
N ALA A 19 5.55 8.58 26.10
CA ALA A 19 4.44 8.66 25.15
C ALA A 19 4.87 8.76 23.68
N ILE A 20 6.18 8.91 23.38
CA ILE A 20 6.66 9.15 22.01
C ILE A 20 7.11 7.87 21.28
N ASP A 21 7.30 6.74 21.98
CA ASP A 21 7.91 5.54 21.39
C ASP A 21 6.91 4.47 20.88
N ALA A 22 5.63 4.80 20.68
CA ALA A 22 4.60 3.82 20.30
C ALA A 22 3.77 4.18 19.05
N ALA A 23 4.32 4.98 18.14
CA ALA A 23 3.75 5.15 16.81
C ALA A 23 4.62 4.42 15.76
N CYS A 24 4.76 3.10 15.89
CA CYS A 24 5.20 2.29 14.76
C CYS A 24 4.18 2.47 13.64
N ILE A 25 4.59 3.15 12.57
CA ILE A 25 3.77 3.30 11.36
C ILE A 25 3.53 1.91 10.80
N GLU A 26 2.26 1.57 10.56
CA GLU A 26 1.83 0.37 9.85
C GLU A 26 2.63 0.23 8.55
N ASP A 27 3.30 -0.90 8.32
CA ASP A 27 4.13 -1.18 7.14
C ASP A 27 3.27 -1.21 5.87
N THR A 28 2.93 -0.04 5.36
CA THR A 28 2.25 0.18 4.09
C THR A 28 3.29 0.18 2.96
N THR A 29 4.15 -0.82 2.86
CA THR A 29 5.03 -0.94 1.70
C THR A 29 4.27 -1.46 0.48
N PHE A 30 4.77 -1.12 -0.70
CA PHE A 30 4.24 -1.62 -1.97
C PHE A 30 4.32 -3.16 -2.05
N GLU A 31 5.37 -3.74 -1.44
CA GLU A 31 5.58 -5.19 -1.35
C GLU A 31 4.59 -5.89 -0.40
N SER A 32 4.16 -5.25 0.70
CA SER A 32 3.21 -5.88 1.63
C SER A 32 1.81 -6.09 1.01
N ASN A 33 1.51 -5.37 -0.08
CA ASN A 33 0.25 -5.46 -0.82
C ASN A 33 0.36 -6.31 -2.09
N LEU A 34 1.52 -6.95 -2.33
CA LEU A 34 1.82 -7.72 -3.53
C LEU A 34 1.44 -9.19 -3.37
N HIS A 35 0.56 -9.68 -4.24
CA HIS A 35 0.22 -11.08 -4.40
C HIS A 35 0.76 -11.58 -5.75
N LYS A 36 1.88 -12.30 -5.71
CA LYS A 36 2.56 -12.81 -6.90
C LYS A 36 1.76 -13.90 -7.59
N ASN A 37 1.90 -14.01 -8.92
CA ASN A 37 1.22 -15.02 -9.73
C ASN A 37 -0.28 -15.13 -9.42
N THR A 38 -0.93 -14.00 -9.12
CA THR A 38 -2.33 -13.94 -8.69
C THR A 38 -3.05 -12.92 -9.53
N LYS A 39 -4.28 -13.25 -9.95
CA LYS A 39 -5.16 -12.32 -10.66
C LYS A 39 -6.49 -12.19 -9.95
N LEU A 40 -6.98 -10.96 -9.81
CA LEU A 40 -8.35 -10.65 -9.44
C LEU A 40 -9.25 -10.56 -10.68
N TRP A 41 -10.41 -11.23 -10.66
CA TRP A 41 -11.36 -11.32 -11.77
C TRP A 41 -12.66 -10.56 -11.50
N GLY A 42 -13.32 -10.10 -12.57
CA GLY A 42 -14.71 -9.60 -12.54
C GLY A 42 -14.88 -8.13 -12.14
N HIS A 43 -13.80 -7.45 -11.75
CA HIS A 43 -13.85 -6.11 -11.17
C HIS A 43 -12.99 -5.08 -11.92
N VAL A 44 -12.66 -5.37 -13.18
CA VAL A 44 -11.80 -4.52 -14.00
C VAL A 44 -12.57 -3.28 -14.46
N LEU A 45 -12.15 -2.11 -13.97
CA LEU A 45 -12.63 -0.80 -14.42
C LEU A 45 -12.11 -0.46 -15.82
N ARG A 46 -10.80 -0.62 -16.02
CA ARG A 46 -10.14 -0.37 -17.31
C ARG A 46 -8.83 -1.12 -17.43
N LYS A 47 -8.37 -1.23 -18.68
CA LYS A 47 -7.08 -1.83 -19.03
C LYS A 47 -6.22 -0.82 -19.75
N GLU A 48 -4.93 -0.81 -19.43
CA GLU A 48 -3.96 0.08 -20.06
C GLU A 48 -2.62 -0.62 -20.27
N ARG A 49 -1.85 -0.12 -21.23
CA ARG A 49 -0.45 -0.51 -21.44
C ARG A 49 0.46 0.42 -20.64
N VAL A 50 1.36 -0.16 -19.85
CA VAL A 50 2.30 0.58 -18.98
C VAL A 50 3.69 -0.04 -19.05
N VAL A 51 4.73 0.74 -18.73
CA VAL A 51 6.13 0.24 -18.80
C VAL A 51 6.59 -0.47 -17.52
N SER A 52 5.89 -0.28 -16.40
CA SER A 52 6.24 -0.89 -15.10
C SER A 52 5.04 -0.93 -14.13
N PRO A 53 5.11 -1.69 -13.03
CA PRO A 53 4.07 -1.71 -12.00
C PRO A 53 3.84 -0.33 -11.36
N ILE A 54 4.90 0.48 -11.23
CA ILE A 54 4.82 1.83 -10.66
C ILE A 54 3.94 2.74 -11.54
N HIS A 55 4.02 2.59 -12.87
CA HIS A 55 3.13 3.34 -13.77
C HIS A 55 1.67 2.88 -13.64
N CYS A 56 1.42 1.59 -13.39
CA CYS A 56 0.09 1.09 -13.07
C CYS A 56 -0.43 1.68 -11.75
N ALA A 57 0.43 1.76 -10.73
CA ALA A 57 0.12 2.41 -9.46
C ALA A 57 -0.19 3.91 -9.63
N ASP A 58 0.59 4.64 -10.43
CA ASP A 58 0.36 6.05 -10.74
C ASP A 58 -0.97 6.27 -11.51
N LYS A 59 -1.36 5.34 -12.40
CA LYS A 59 -2.68 5.36 -13.04
C LYS A 59 -3.82 5.06 -12.07
N CYS A 60 -3.61 4.12 -11.15
CA CYS A 60 -4.55 3.82 -10.07
C CYS A 60 -4.71 5.02 -9.12
N LEU A 61 -3.62 5.70 -8.77
CA LEU A 61 -3.60 6.87 -7.89
C LEU A 61 -4.53 7.98 -8.41
N ARG A 62 -4.50 8.24 -9.72
CA ARG A 62 -5.35 9.24 -10.39
C ARG A 62 -6.82 8.85 -10.51
N ASP A 63 -7.20 7.61 -10.19
CA ASP A 63 -8.59 7.16 -10.21
C ASP A 63 -9.09 6.85 -8.81
N VAL A 64 -9.98 7.69 -8.30
CA VAL A 64 -10.60 7.54 -6.97
C VAL A 64 -11.35 6.22 -6.78
N LYS A 65 -11.80 5.59 -7.88
CA LYS A 65 -12.46 4.29 -7.85
C LYS A 65 -11.48 3.13 -7.78
N CYS A 66 -10.19 3.34 -8.08
CA CYS A 66 -9.20 2.28 -7.99
C CYS A 66 -9.02 1.81 -6.54
N LYS A 67 -9.21 0.52 -6.32
CA LYS A 67 -9.01 -0.16 -5.03
C LYS A 67 -7.92 -1.22 -5.09
N SER A 68 -7.60 -1.75 -6.27
CA SER A 68 -6.47 -2.66 -6.52
C SER A 68 -6.14 -2.66 -8.00
N PHE A 69 -5.05 -3.32 -8.42
CA PHE A 69 -4.74 -3.52 -9.84
C PHE A 69 -4.01 -4.84 -10.10
N ASN A 70 -4.21 -5.42 -11.29
CA ASN A 70 -3.44 -6.56 -11.79
C ASN A 70 -2.35 -6.05 -12.75
N PHE A 71 -1.12 -6.54 -12.61
CA PHE A 71 -0.01 -6.24 -13.50
C PHE A 71 0.48 -7.52 -14.20
N PHE A 72 0.43 -7.55 -15.52
CA PHE A 72 0.74 -8.73 -16.33
C PHE A 72 2.15 -8.64 -16.89
N TRP A 73 3.15 -9.01 -16.10
CA TRP A 73 4.54 -9.05 -16.55
C TRP A 73 4.80 -10.15 -17.60
N GLY A 74 3.98 -11.20 -17.65
CA GLY A 74 4.03 -12.24 -18.68
C GLY A 74 3.42 -11.85 -20.03
N GLN A 75 2.67 -10.74 -20.10
CA GLN A 75 2.02 -10.25 -21.33
C GLN A 75 2.67 -8.98 -21.85
N ARG A 76 3.94 -9.08 -22.24
CA ARG A 76 4.70 -7.95 -22.80
C ARG A 76 4.47 -7.81 -24.31
N GLU A 77 4.05 -6.64 -24.74
CA GLU A 77 3.86 -6.28 -26.15
C GLU A 77 4.49 -4.90 -26.40
N GLU A 78 5.32 -4.77 -27.44
CA GLU A 78 5.99 -3.51 -27.81
C GLU A 78 6.72 -2.82 -26.65
N GLY A 79 7.32 -3.61 -25.74
CA GLY A 79 8.05 -3.09 -24.59
C GLY A 79 7.17 -2.67 -23.40
N THR A 80 5.85 -2.77 -23.51
CA THR A 80 4.87 -2.44 -22.47
C THR A 80 4.17 -3.69 -21.92
N TYR A 81 3.62 -3.57 -20.72
CA TYR A 81 2.88 -4.61 -20.00
C TYR A 81 1.42 -4.22 -19.88
N LEU A 82 0.53 -5.22 -19.77
CA LEU A 82 -0.87 -4.97 -19.50
C LEU A 82 -1.07 -4.67 -18.01
N CYS A 83 -1.88 -3.67 -17.71
CA CYS A 83 -2.32 -3.26 -16.38
C CYS A 83 -3.84 -3.23 -16.37
N GLU A 84 -4.47 -3.92 -15.42
CA GLU A 84 -5.93 -3.88 -15.21
C GLU A 84 -6.21 -3.20 -13.86
N ILE A 85 -6.96 -2.10 -13.88
CA ILE A 85 -7.34 -1.35 -12.68
C ILE A 85 -8.68 -1.90 -12.18
N ASN A 86 -8.80 -2.16 -10.88
CA ASN A 86 -9.98 -2.77 -10.27
C ASN A 86 -10.68 -1.84 -9.28
N ASP A 87 -12.01 -1.98 -9.15
CA ASP A 87 -12.85 -1.18 -8.23
C ASP A 87 -13.04 -1.76 -6.83
N VAL A 88 -12.40 -2.89 -6.55
CA VAL A 88 -12.49 -3.60 -5.27
C VAL A 88 -11.11 -3.95 -4.71
N LYS A 89 -11.03 -4.05 -3.39
CA LYS A 89 -9.89 -4.67 -2.70
C LYS A 89 -10.11 -6.18 -2.66
N TRP A 90 -9.03 -6.92 -2.82
CA TRP A 90 -9.03 -8.33 -2.48
C TRP A 90 -9.13 -8.48 -0.96
N THR A 91 -10.07 -9.31 -0.51
CA THR A 91 -10.07 -9.80 0.86
C THR A 91 -10.35 -11.29 0.83
N ARG A 92 -9.73 -12.04 1.74
CA ARG A 92 -9.87 -13.50 1.82
C ARG A 92 -11.32 -13.97 1.96
N ASN A 93 -12.21 -13.13 2.51
CA ASN A 93 -13.55 -13.50 2.92
C ASN A 93 -14.67 -12.67 2.26
N SER A 94 -14.37 -11.76 1.32
CA SER A 94 -15.39 -10.94 0.67
C SER A 94 -15.88 -11.56 -0.64
N ALA A 95 -17.17 -11.42 -0.91
CA ALA A 95 -17.76 -11.65 -2.23
C ALA A 95 -17.29 -10.62 -3.29
N ALA A 96 -16.40 -9.69 -2.91
CA ALA A 96 -16.00 -8.55 -3.72
C ALA A 96 -14.87 -8.89 -4.70
N GLY A 97 -14.59 -10.17 -4.98
CA GLY A 97 -13.76 -10.54 -6.13
C GLY A 97 -13.13 -11.91 -6.02
N ILE A 98 -13.12 -12.64 -7.13
CA ILE A 98 -12.55 -13.98 -7.24
C ILE A 98 -11.08 -13.83 -7.62
N THR A 99 -10.18 -14.43 -6.85
CA THR A 99 -8.77 -14.57 -7.22
C THR A 99 -8.44 -15.96 -7.70
N SER A 100 -7.54 -16.05 -8.67
CA SER A 100 -6.92 -17.32 -9.06
C SER A 100 -5.42 -17.15 -9.24
N ASP A 101 -4.69 -18.25 -9.07
CA ASP A 101 -3.29 -18.32 -9.45
C ASP A 101 -3.20 -18.19 -10.98
N LEU A 102 -2.40 -17.24 -11.43
CA LEU A 102 -2.10 -17.00 -12.84
C LEU A 102 -0.63 -16.56 -12.96
N PHE A 103 0.20 -17.47 -13.46
CA PHE A 103 1.61 -17.17 -13.71
C PHE A 103 1.75 -16.01 -14.69
N GLY A 104 2.73 -15.13 -14.47
CA GLY A 104 2.91 -13.94 -15.31
C GLY A 104 2.04 -12.75 -14.92
N THR A 105 1.32 -12.82 -13.79
CA THR A 105 0.44 -11.75 -13.31
C THR A 105 0.61 -11.54 -11.82
N ASP A 106 0.74 -10.30 -11.39
CA ASP A 106 0.79 -9.94 -9.98
C ASP A 106 -0.38 -9.03 -9.61
N LEU A 107 -1.03 -9.31 -8.49
CA LEU A 107 -2.11 -8.49 -7.94
C LEU A 107 -1.55 -7.57 -6.86
N TYR A 108 -1.75 -6.27 -7.03
CA TYR A 108 -1.43 -5.24 -6.04
C TYR A 108 -2.71 -4.80 -5.34
N ASN A 109 -2.87 -5.18 -4.08
CA ASN A 109 -4.06 -4.90 -3.27
C ASN A 109 -4.06 -3.50 -2.63
N ALA A 110 -3.62 -2.50 -3.39
CA ALA A 110 -3.52 -1.11 -2.95
C ALA A 110 -4.31 -0.20 -3.92
N GLY A 111 -5.24 0.57 -3.38
CA GLY A 111 -6.03 1.55 -4.12
C GLY A 111 -5.44 2.95 -4.09
N SER A 112 -6.13 3.90 -4.70
CA SER A 112 -5.70 5.31 -4.75
C SER A 112 -5.38 5.88 -3.36
N GLN A 113 -6.22 5.61 -2.35
CA GLN A 113 -6.01 6.11 -0.99
C GLN A 113 -4.80 5.46 -0.29
N ASP A 114 -4.56 4.17 -0.52
CA ASP A 114 -3.43 3.47 0.06
C ASP A 114 -2.15 3.99 -0.58
N LEU A 115 -2.11 4.05 -1.91
CA LEU A 115 -0.98 4.56 -2.69
C LEU A 115 -0.64 6.00 -2.33
N HIS A 116 -1.62 6.87 -2.09
CA HIS A 116 -1.36 8.24 -1.59
C HIS A 116 -0.58 8.24 -0.28
N LYS A 117 -0.95 7.38 0.69
CA LYS A 117 -0.20 7.26 1.94
C LYS A 117 1.19 6.70 1.69
N MET A 118 1.34 5.70 0.84
CA MET A 118 2.64 5.07 0.52
C MET A 118 3.61 6.06 -0.11
N PHE A 119 3.16 6.85 -1.10
CA PHE A 119 4.01 7.82 -1.80
C PHE A 119 4.30 9.08 -0.98
N LEU A 120 3.44 9.42 -0.01
CA LEU A 120 3.66 10.57 0.87
C LEU A 120 4.46 10.22 2.14
N ASN A 121 4.35 8.99 2.64
CA ASN A 121 5.02 8.54 3.87
C ASN A 121 6.32 7.76 3.64
N SER A 122 6.78 7.61 2.39
CA SER A 122 8.05 6.92 2.07
C SER A 122 9.30 7.60 2.65
N SER A 123 9.16 8.72 3.38
CA SER A 123 10.23 9.43 4.09
C SER A 123 10.22 9.24 5.61
N LEU A 124 9.38 8.36 6.16
CA LEU A 124 9.37 8.03 7.59
C LEU A 124 9.64 6.52 7.79
N SER A 125 10.77 6.02 7.28
CA SER A 125 11.32 4.76 7.78
C SER A 125 11.97 5.04 9.14
N CYS A 126 11.55 4.30 10.16
CA CYS A 126 12.29 4.22 11.42
C CYS A 126 13.61 3.53 11.10
N ASP A 127 14.69 4.31 10.98
CA ASP A 127 16.04 3.76 10.97
C ASP A 127 16.42 3.38 12.42
N ASP A 128 16.94 2.15 12.57
CA ASP A 128 17.46 1.58 13.82
C ASP A 128 18.70 2.33 14.37
#